data_AF-W8Z2D3-F1
#
_entry.id   AF-W8Z2D3-F1
#
_cell.length_a   1.000
_cell.length_b   1.000
_cell.length_c   1.000
_cell.angle_alpha   90.00
_cell.angle_beta   90.00
_cell.angle_gamma   90.00
#
_symmetry.space_group_name_H-M   'P 1'
#
loop_
_entity.id
_entity.type
_entity.pdbx_description
1 polymer ?
#
loop_
_entity_poly.entity_id
_entity_poly.type
_entity_poly.pdbx_seq_one_letter_code
_entity_poly.pdbx_strand_id
1 'polypeptide(L)'
;GGAVVAAHSLDALLPIADEVAIMDGGVVREVMEASRYARSIAREAGAPQALQAAACFGLLEADAVPWLSPSELAGRLASDNPAVAPGRASERKRESRQGTDLSGTREDQAGDQAAGCNGDREEAGKKAQTEIRKADQERKGKDLGKRIDPRALIASYLMVAAGVLSQKSWLGIGVSLAIALAILVPLRSSLRIYAGAVKGYGVFVLTLAAVAGIGLAPLQFQWEPAADMLLRMLRLMLVMLLGLPLLALLPPFRLQKAADQLLAPLAKAGLPAARITLPISLLFRFIPMLAEEWQRYAMIGAARGKFASRPGRVPPSMLYRAAVPYMLSVLRLGDRAADALEAKGFGAGDGIKRSAFKLRLSMRDALALAAGAVLWGGLRFIARI
;
A
#
# COMPACT_ATOMS: atom_id res chain seq x y z
N GLY A 1 -39.59 11.55 24.14
CA GLY A 1 -39.25 10.27 24.76
C GLY A 1 -37.74 10.18 24.82
N GLY A 2 -37.17 10.02 26.00
CA GLY A 2 -35.72 9.87 26.17
C GLY A 2 -35.29 8.41 25.98
N ALA A 3 -34.06 8.20 25.51
CA ALA A 3 -33.43 6.89 25.43
C ALA A 3 -32.21 6.88 26.37
N VAL A 4 -32.15 5.92 27.29
CA VAL A 4 -30.97 5.70 28.14
C VAL A 4 -30.09 4.67 27.43
N VAL A 5 -28.86 5.06 27.08
CA VAL A 5 -27.92 4.18 26.37
C VAL A 5 -26.71 3.93 27.27
N ALA A 6 -26.51 2.67 27.66
CA ALA A 6 -25.33 2.26 28.42
C ALA A 6 -24.19 1.91 27.44
N ALA A 7 -23.09 2.64 27.50
CA ALA A 7 -21.91 2.39 26.66
C ALA A 7 -20.61 2.47 27.47
N HIS A 8 -19.66 1.61 27.11
CA HIS A 8 -18.31 1.61 27.70
C HIS A 8 -17.35 2.59 26.99
N SER A 9 -17.74 3.12 25.82
CA SER A 9 -17.00 4.12 25.06
C SER A 9 -17.83 5.39 24.95
N LEU A 10 -17.37 6.44 25.59
CA LEU A 10 -18.06 7.73 25.69
C LEU A 10 -18.02 8.49 24.34
N ASP A 11 -16.96 8.32 23.55
CA ASP A 11 -16.66 9.12 22.35
C ASP A 11 -17.80 9.20 21.32
N ALA A 12 -18.58 8.14 21.16
CA ALA A 12 -19.65 8.07 20.15
C ALA A 12 -21.00 8.63 20.62
N LEU A 13 -21.26 8.68 21.93
CA LEU A 13 -22.57 9.01 22.50
C LEU A 13 -22.55 10.30 23.33
N LEU A 14 -21.39 10.70 23.86
CA LEU A 14 -21.23 11.99 24.53
C LEU A 14 -21.70 13.18 23.67
N PRO A 15 -21.47 13.22 22.34
CA PRO A 15 -21.90 14.34 21.50
C PRO A 15 -23.42 14.53 21.39
N ILE A 16 -24.21 13.51 21.74
CA ILE A 16 -25.68 13.48 21.61
C ILE A 16 -26.34 13.42 23.00
N ALA A 17 -25.55 13.30 24.07
CA ALA A 17 -26.06 13.18 25.42
C ALA A 17 -26.32 14.55 26.04
N ASP A 18 -27.50 14.74 26.63
CA ASP A 18 -27.81 15.90 27.46
C ASP A 18 -27.21 15.75 28.87
N GLU A 19 -27.29 14.54 29.44
CA GLU A 19 -26.76 14.18 30.76
C GLU A 19 -25.95 12.88 30.72
N VAL A 20 -24.96 12.78 31.60
CA VAL A 20 -24.08 11.61 31.74
C VAL A 20 -24.16 11.10 33.18
N ALA A 21 -24.55 9.84 33.32
CA ALA A 21 -24.57 9.13 34.60
C ALA A 21 -23.38 8.16 34.66
N ILE A 22 -22.49 8.35 35.65
CA ILE A 22 -21.34 7.48 35.89
C ILE A 22 -21.77 6.35 36.81
N MET A 23 -21.62 5.11 36.36
CA MET A 23 -21.92 3.90 37.14
C MET A 23 -20.64 3.20 37.58
N ASP A 24 -20.57 2.83 38.86
CA ASP A 24 -19.49 2.01 39.42
C ASP A 24 -20.09 0.90 40.29
N GLY A 25 -19.65 -0.34 40.08
CA GLY A 25 -20.15 -1.50 40.84
C GLY A 25 -21.67 -1.75 40.76
N GLY A 26 -22.36 -1.26 39.72
CA GLY A 26 -23.82 -1.41 39.56
C GLY A 26 -24.65 -0.30 40.22
N VAL A 27 -24.02 0.74 40.77
CA VAL A 27 -24.69 1.90 41.38
C VAL A 27 -24.31 3.17 40.61
N VAL A 28 -25.29 4.07 40.39
CA VAL A 28 -25.03 5.40 39.81
C VAL A 28 -24.32 6.25 40.87
N ARG A 29 -23.06 6.60 40.60
CA ARG A 29 -22.22 7.37 41.52
C ARG A 29 -22.46 8.86 41.37
N GLU A 30 -22.62 9.32 40.13
CA GLU A 30 -22.73 10.75 39.82
C GLU A 30 -23.52 10.95 38.52
N VAL A 31 -24.38 11.97 38.49
CA VAL A 31 -25.08 12.42 37.28
C VAL A 31 -24.68 13.86 37.05
N MET A 32 -24.17 14.17 35.86
CA MET A 32 -23.71 15.50 35.50
C MET A 32 -24.26 15.87 34.12
N GLU A 33 -24.40 17.17 33.88
CA GLU A 33 -24.61 17.69 32.54
C GLU A 33 -23.42 17.30 31.64
N ALA A 34 -23.69 16.88 30.40
CA ALA A 34 -22.65 16.40 29.48
C ALA A 34 -21.53 17.45 29.27
N SER A 35 -21.88 18.73 29.28
CA SER A 35 -20.94 19.86 29.16
C SER A 35 -19.94 19.97 30.33
N ARG A 36 -20.38 19.63 31.54
CA ARG A 36 -19.55 19.63 32.76
C ARG A 36 -18.68 18.38 32.80
N TYR A 37 -19.24 17.24 32.43
CA TYR A 37 -18.48 15.99 32.35
C TYR A 37 -17.38 16.04 31.28
N ALA A 38 -17.68 16.61 30.09
CA ALA A 38 -16.68 16.82 29.06
C ALA A 38 -15.49 17.67 29.55
N ARG A 39 -15.74 18.72 30.34
CA ARG A 39 -14.68 19.55 30.94
C ARG A 39 -13.80 18.79 31.93
N SER A 40 -14.36 17.90 32.74
CA SER A 40 -13.56 17.13 33.72
C SER A 40 -12.63 16.14 33.02
N ILE A 41 -13.08 15.50 31.93
CA ILE A 41 -12.28 14.53 31.18
C ILE A 41 -11.37 15.18 30.12
N ALA A 42 -11.52 16.47 29.81
CA ALA A 42 -10.88 17.12 28.66
C ALA A 42 -9.34 17.02 28.64
N ARG A 43 -8.70 16.82 29.79
CA ARG A 43 -7.23 16.66 29.92
C ARG A 43 -6.80 15.20 30.14
N GLU A 44 -7.74 14.26 30.20
CA GLU A 44 -7.43 12.85 30.37
C GLU A 44 -6.95 12.22 29.06
N ALA A 45 -6.04 11.24 29.17
CA ALA A 45 -5.45 10.55 28.02
C ALA A 45 -6.46 9.75 27.17
N GLY A 46 -7.68 9.54 27.69
CA GLY A 46 -8.78 8.87 27.01
C GLY A 46 -9.76 9.80 26.30
N ALA A 47 -9.61 11.13 26.42
CA ALA A 47 -10.56 12.06 25.83
C ALA A 47 -10.44 12.18 24.29
N PRO A 48 -11.54 12.47 23.59
CA PRO A 48 -11.53 12.79 22.16
C PRO A 48 -10.54 13.89 21.81
N GLN A 49 -9.88 13.78 20.64
CA GLN A 49 -8.83 14.73 20.26
C GLN A 49 -9.34 16.16 20.10
N ALA A 50 -10.55 16.35 19.58
CA ALA A 50 -11.17 17.67 19.45
C ALA A 50 -11.38 18.33 20.83
N LEU A 51 -11.76 17.56 21.85
CA LEU A 51 -11.97 18.05 23.21
C LEU A 51 -10.64 18.43 23.87
N GLN A 52 -9.61 17.59 23.72
CA GLN A 52 -8.26 17.90 24.19
C GLN A 52 -7.71 19.17 23.51
N ALA A 53 -7.90 19.30 22.20
CA ALA A 53 -7.47 20.47 21.45
C ALA A 53 -8.21 21.73 21.90
N ALA A 54 -9.53 21.68 22.06
CA ALA A 54 -10.31 22.80 22.60
C ALA A 54 -9.81 23.22 23.99
N ALA A 55 -9.43 22.26 24.84
CA ALA A 55 -8.90 22.53 26.19
C ALA A 55 -7.52 23.19 26.15
N CYS A 56 -6.66 22.74 25.23
CA CYS A 56 -5.35 23.36 25.00
C CYS A 56 -5.46 24.80 24.48
N PHE A 57 -6.47 25.10 23.66
CA PHE A 57 -6.69 26.43 23.09
C PHE A 57 -7.61 27.33 23.93
N GLY A 58 -8.06 26.89 25.11
CA GLY A 58 -8.91 27.69 26.00
C GLY A 58 -10.34 27.92 25.48
N LEU A 59 -10.80 27.13 24.52
CA LEU A 59 -12.09 27.32 23.85
C LEU A 59 -13.29 26.70 24.61
N LEU A 60 -13.04 26.05 25.76
CA LEU A 60 -14.07 25.46 26.61
C LEU A 60 -14.72 26.45 27.61
N GLU A 61 -14.24 27.70 27.67
CA GLU A 61 -14.74 28.70 28.62
C GLU A 61 -15.99 29.46 28.10
N ALA A 62 -16.33 29.37 26.81
CA ALA A 62 -17.47 30.07 26.24
C ALA A 62 -18.77 29.25 26.35
N ASP A 63 -19.70 29.73 27.18
CA ASP A 63 -20.97 29.16 27.68
C ASP A 63 -22.01 28.62 26.66
N ALA A 64 -21.69 28.34 25.39
CA ALA A 64 -22.74 28.13 24.38
C ALA A 64 -22.74 26.79 23.61
N VAL A 65 -21.71 25.93 23.68
CA VAL A 65 -21.79 24.62 22.99
C VAL A 65 -21.07 23.51 23.77
N PRO A 66 -21.76 22.40 24.13
CA PRO A 66 -21.19 21.32 24.94
C PRO A 66 -20.08 20.51 24.24
N TRP A 67 -20.01 20.54 22.90
CA TRP A 67 -18.98 19.88 22.11
C TRP A 67 -18.84 20.55 20.74
N LEU A 68 -17.61 20.73 20.26
CA LEU A 68 -17.35 21.16 18.88
C LEU A 68 -16.89 19.95 18.09
N SER A 69 -17.54 19.69 16.96
CA SER A 69 -17.00 18.75 15.98
C SER A 69 -15.60 19.18 15.55
N PRO A 70 -14.72 18.24 15.12
CA PRO A 70 -13.41 18.59 14.58
C PRO A 70 -13.47 19.67 13.49
N SER A 71 -14.54 19.69 12.69
CA SER A 71 -14.77 20.70 11.64
C SER A 71 -15.12 22.08 12.20
N GLU A 72 -15.99 22.16 13.20
CA GLU A 72 -16.39 23.41 13.86
C GLU A 72 -15.23 24.00 14.67
N LEU A 73 -14.48 23.17 15.39
CA LEU A 73 -13.29 23.57 16.13
C LEU A 73 -12.24 24.15 15.17
N ALA A 74 -11.99 23.47 14.05
CA ALA A 74 -11.08 23.97 13.02
C ALA A 74 -11.58 25.31 12.43
N GLY A 75 -12.89 25.45 12.23
CA GLY A 75 -13.53 26.71 11.81
C GLY A 75 -13.28 27.86 12.80
N ARG A 76 -13.51 27.63 14.10
CA ARG A 76 -13.29 28.65 15.15
C ARG A 76 -11.82 29.02 15.31
N LEU A 77 -10.92 28.05 15.28
CA LEU A 77 -9.48 28.31 15.31
C LEU A 77 -9.02 29.12 14.08
N ALA A 78 -9.62 28.87 12.92
CA ALA A 78 -9.32 29.64 11.71
C ALA A 78 -9.87 31.07 11.77
N SER A 79 -11.01 31.31 12.43
CA SER A 79 -11.56 32.66 12.63
C SER A 79 -10.78 33.45 13.68
N ASP A 80 -10.31 32.82 14.75
CA ASP A 80 -9.51 33.46 15.81
C ASP A 80 -8.08 33.78 15.36
N ASN A 81 -7.59 33.14 14.28
CA ASN A 81 -6.26 33.37 13.73
C ASN A 81 -6.28 33.65 12.21
N PRO A 82 -6.53 34.90 11.78
CA PRO A 82 -6.69 35.25 10.36
C PRO A 82 -5.41 35.07 9.51
N ALA A 83 -4.25 34.80 10.13
CA ALA A 83 -3.02 34.44 9.42
C ALA A 83 -3.06 33.03 8.78
N VAL A 84 -4.00 32.17 9.23
CA VAL A 84 -4.21 30.79 8.75
C VAL A 84 -5.31 30.70 7.69
N ALA A 85 -5.88 31.84 7.27
CA ALA A 85 -6.88 31.89 6.21
C ALA A 85 -6.37 31.22 4.91
N PRO A 86 -7.22 30.42 4.23
CA PRO A 86 -6.82 29.44 3.21
C PRO A 86 -6.13 30.04 1.96
N GLY A 87 -6.10 31.36 1.80
CA GLY A 87 -5.44 32.05 0.68
C GLY A 87 -3.91 32.12 0.78
N ARG A 88 -3.34 32.31 1.98
CA ARG A 88 -1.90 32.68 2.13
C ARG A 88 -0.93 31.51 2.32
N ALA A 89 -1.43 30.31 2.67
CA ALA A 89 -0.57 29.14 2.88
C ALA A 89 0.04 28.57 1.58
N SER A 90 -0.55 28.88 0.42
CA SER A 90 -0.04 28.41 -0.88
C SER A 90 1.21 29.16 -1.35
N GLU A 91 1.39 30.41 -0.92
CA GLU A 91 2.55 31.25 -1.26
C GLU A 91 3.78 30.85 -0.43
N ARG A 92 3.61 30.63 0.88
CA ARG A 92 4.73 30.29 1.78
C ARG A 92 5.39 28.93 1.48
N LYS A 93 4.66 27.99 0.86
CA LYS A 93 5.20 26.69 0.43
C LYS A 93 5.93 26.76 -0.92
N ARG A 94 5.76 27.85 -1.68
CA ARG A 94 6.52 28.12 -2.92
C ARG A 94 7.89 28.70 -2.62
N GLU A 95 8.02 29.55 -1.61
CA GLU A 95 9.31 30.17 -1.24
C GLU A 95 10.26 29.18 -0.53
N SER A 96 9.75 28.30 0.36
CA SER A 96 10.60 27.33 1.09
C SER A 96 11.18 26.19 0.22
N ARG A 97 10.95 26.16 -1.10
CA ARG A 97 11.51 25.17 -2.04
C ARG A 97 12.65 25.71 -2.90
N GLN A 98 13.01 26.98 -2.78
CA GLN A 98 14.20 27.54 -3.42
C GLN A 98 15.19 27.95 -2.34
N GLY A 99 16.30 27.20 -2.25
CA GLY A 99 17.49 27.62 -1.50
C GLY A 99 17.82 26.77 -0.28
N THR A 100 18.50 25.65 -0.50
CA THR A 100 19.66 25.26 0.34
C THR A 100 20.45 24.18 -0.40
N ASP A 101 21.41 24.63 -1.22
CA ASP A 101 22.57 23.84 -1.62
C ASP A 101 23.49 23.72 -0.40
N LEU A 102 23.83 22.50 -0.02
CA LEU A 102 24.96 22.22 0.87
C LEU A 102 25.82 21.14 0.23
N SER A 103 26.56 21.56 -0.80
CA SER A 103 27.85 20.99 -1.16
C SER A 103 28.90 21.52 -0.19
N GLY A 104 29.55 20.64 0.55
CA GLY A 104 30.60 21.00 1.51
C GLY A 104 31.44 19.80 1.89
N THR A 105 32.42 19.51 1.05
CA THR A 105 33.54 18.59 1.23
C THR A 105 34.26 18.84 2.55
N ARG A 106 34.57 17.78 3.31
CA ARG A 106 35.72 17.72 4.22
C ARG A 106 36.04 16.26 4.53
N GLU A 107 36.98 15.74 3.74
CA GLU A 107 37.93 14.72 4.20
C GLU A 107 38.83 15.38 5.25
N ASP A 108 38.97 14.77 6.42
CA ASP A 108 40.27 14.26 6.87
C ASP A 108 40.27 13.83 8.36
N GLN A 109 40.94 12.69 8.56
CA GLN A 109 41.64 12.24 9.78
C GLN A 109 40.82 11.82 11.01
N ALA A 110 40.69 10.50 11.15
CA ALA A 110 41.05 9.80 12.39
C ALA A 110 41.42 8.36 12.04
N GLY A 111 42.73 8.10 12.03
CA GLY A 111 43.28 6.76 11.89
C GLY A 111 43.33 6.03 13.23
N ASP A 112 43.28 4.72 13.08
CA ASP A 112 43.95 3.70 13.86
C ASP A 112 43.22 3.02 15.03
N GLN A 113 43.48 1.71 15.10
CA GLN A 113 43.04 0.69 16.06
C GLN A 113 41.73 -0.04 15.75
N ALA A 114 41.83 -1.13 14.98
CA ALA A 114 41.22 -2.42 15.30
C ALA A 114 41.65 -3.51 14.29
N ALA A 115 42.83 -4.09 14.53
CA ALA A 115 43.25 -5.36 13.93
C ALA A 115 42.66 -6.52 14.77
N GLY A 116 41.75 -7.27 14.15
CA GLY A 116 41.12 -8.47 14.73
C GLY A 116 39.78 -8.74 14.04
N CYS A 117 39.55 -9.98 13.58
CA CYS A 117 38.35 -10.48 12.89
C CYS A 117 38.28 -10.21 11.36
N ASN A 118 39.16 -10.88 10.58
CA ASN A 118 39.11 -10.86 9.10
C ASN A 118 38.16 -11.91 8.48
N GLY A 119 37.68 -12.92 9.22
CA GLY A 119 36.80 -13.97 8.68
C GLY A 119 35.34 -13.52 8.48
N ASP A 120 34.75 -12.85 9.47
CA ASP A 120 33.32 -12.47 9.44
C ASP A 120 33.04 -11.22 8.59
N ARG A 121 34.06 -10.39 8.35
CA ARG A 121 33.97 -9.19 7.49
C ARG A 121 33.79 -9.54 6.02
N GLU A 122 34.32 -10.68 5.55
CA GLU A 122 34.20 -11.07 4.15
C GLU A 122 32.77 -11.55 3.80
N GLU A 123 32.12 -12.27 4.72
CA GLU A 123 30.70 -12.65 4.57
C GLU A 123 29.76 -11.46 4.77
N ALA A 124 30.01 -10.60 5.77
CA ALA A 124 29.23 -9.39 5.98
C ALA A 124 29.40 -8.41 4.81
N GLY A 125 30.61 -8.31 4.24
CA GLY A 125 30.92 -7.52 3.04
C GLY A 125 30.24 -8.07 1.79
N LYS A 126 30.17 -9.40 1.61
CA LYS A 126 29.41 -10.04 0.52
C LYS A 126 27.90 -9.82 0.69
N LYS A 127 27.36 -9.90 1.91
CA LYS A 127 25.94 -9.63 2.21
C LYS A 127 25.60 -8.15 1.99
N ALA A 128 26.43 -7.23 2.47
CA ALA A 128 26.28 -5.78 2.27
C ALA A 128 26.43 -5.38 0.79
N GLN A 129 27.41 -5.92 0.06
CA GLN A 129 27.51 -5.71 -1.39
C GLN A 129 26.33 -6.28 -2.15
N THR A 130 25.76 -7.40 -1.69
CA THR A 130 24.53 -7.97 -2.28
C THR A 130 23.33 -7.08 -2.02
N GLU A 131 23.21 -6.49 -0.83
CA GLU A 131 22.12 -5.56 -0.49
C GLU A 131 22.26 -4.21 -1.19
N ILE A 132 23.46 -3.65 -1.29
CA ILE A 132 23.74 -2.43 -2.04
C ILE A 132 23.49 -2.65 -3.54
N ARG A 133 23.93 -3.78 -4.11
CA ARG A 133 23.62 -4.15 -5.50
C ARG A 133 22.12 -4.33 -5.73
N LYS A 134 21.39 -4.95 -4.79
CA LYS A 134 19.93 -5.06 -4.83
C LYS A 134 19.27 -3.67 -4.80
N ALA A 135 19.74 -2.76 -3.94
CA ALA A 135 19.23 -1.40 -3.82
C ALA A 135 19.50 -0.57 -5.08
N ASP A 136 20.69 -0.69 -5.69
CA ASP A 136 21.03 -0.03 -6.95
C ASP A 136 20.27 -0.60 -8.15
N GLN A 137 20.03 -1.91 -8.17
CA GLN A 137 19.16 -2.54 -9.18
C GLN A 137 17.71 -2.06 -9.04
N GLU A 138 17.19 -1.96 -7.82
CA GLU A 138 15.89 -1.35 -7.54
C GLU A 138 15.83 0.11 -8.02
N ARG A 139 16.89 0.90 -7.80
CA ARG A 139 16.96 2.30 -8.27
C ARG A 139 16.93 2.41 -9.80
N LYS A 140 17.73 1.62 -10.53
CA LYS A 140 17.71 1.62 -12.00
C LYS A 140 16.38 1.15 -12.61
N GLY A 141 15.76 0.13 -12.02
CA GLY A 141 14.42 -0.32 -12.43
C GLY A 141 13.33 0.73 -12.14
N LYS A 142 13.42 1.42 -10.99
CA LYS A 142 12.54 2.54 -10.63
C LYS A 142 12.67 3.70 -11.63
N ASP A 143 13.85 4.01 -12.15
CA ASP A 143 14.05 5.12 -13.11
C ASP A 143 13.47 4.85 -14.51
N LEU A 144 13.57 3.61 -15.02
CA LEU A 144 12.92 3.20 -16.27
C LEU A 144 11.40 3.18 -16.13
N GLY A 145 10.90 2.61 -15.02
CA GLY A 145 9.48 2.57 -14.73
C GLY A 145 8.86 3.96 -14.54
N LYS A 146 9.58 4.91 -13.92
CA LYS A 146 9.09 6.26 -13.61
C LYS A 146 8.75 7.09 -14.85
N ARG A 147 9.25 6.71 -16.03
CA ARG A 147 9.05 7.43 -17.30
C ARG A 147 7.82 7.03 -18.10
N ILE A 148 7.20 5.88 -17.79
CA ILE A 148 6.03 5.33 -18.50
C ILE A 148 4.85 5.26 -17.54
N ASP A 149 3.65 5.65 -17.97
CA ASP A 149 2.46 5.55 -17.15
C ASP A 149 2.12 4.08 -16.83
N PRO A 150 1.85 3.74 -15.56
CA PRO A 150 1.58 2.37 -15.13
C PRO A 150 0.35 1.76 -15.83
N ARG A 151 -0.62 2.57 -16.27
CA ARG A 151 -1.79 2.07 -17.01
C ARG A 151 -1.44 1.56 -18.38
N ALA A 152 -0.66 2.32 -19.14
CA ALA A 152 -0.22 1.92 -20.47
C ALA A 152 0.62 0.65 -20.39
N LEU A 153 1.42 0.53 -19.33
CA LEU A 153 2.27 -0.62 -19.06
C LEU A 153 1.46 -1.88 -18.67
N ILE A 154 0.43 -1.74 -17.82
CA ILE A 154 -0.51 -2.84 -17.51
C ILE A 154 -1.30 -3.23 -18.76
N ALA A 155 -1.82 -2.25 -19.51
CA ALA A 155 -2.61 -2.52 -20.71
C ALA A 155 -1.77 -3.19 -21.81
N SER A 156 -0.55 -2.71 -22.08
CA SER A 156 0.35 -3.35 -23.05
C SER A 156 0.73 -4.76 -22.63
N TYR A 157 0.99 -4.99 -21.34
CA TYR A 157 1.19 -6.34 -20.80
C TYR A 157 -0.02 -7.24 -21.02
N LEU A 158 -1.24 -6.77 -20.70
CA LEU A 158 -2.46 -7.55 -20.90
C LEU A 158 -2.70 -7.89 -22.37
N MET A 159 -2.41 -6.96 -23.29
CA MET A 159 -2.49 -7.21 -24.73
C MET A 159 -1.51 -8.31 -25.15
N VAL A 160 -0.23 -8.18 -24.81
CA VAL A 160 0.78 -9.20 -25.17
C VAL A 160 0.44 -10.54 -24.52
N ALA A 161 0.06 -10.56 -23.24
CA ALA A 161 -0.34 -11.77 -22.52
C ALA A 161 -1.54 -12.45 -23.20
N ALA A 162 -2.58 -11.71 -23.58
CA ALA A 162 -3.71 -12.27 -24.32
C ALA A 162 -3.30 -12.88 -25.67
N GLY A 163 -2.32 -12.26 -26.36
CA GLY A 163 -1.78 -12.75 -27.62
C GLY A 163 -1.02 -14.07 -27.45
N VAL A 164 -0.21 -14.18 -26.39
CA VAL A 164 0.47 -15.43 -26.01
C VAL A 164 -0.54 -16.49 -25.61
N LEU A 165 -1.58 -16.12 -24.85
CA LEU A 165 -2.59 -17.08 -24.39
C LEU A 165 -3.37 -17.74 -25.53
N SER A 166 -3.50 -17.04 -26.66
CA SER A 166 -4.21 -17.51 -27.85
C SER A 166 -3.44 -18.56 -28.66
N GLN A 167 -2.14 -18.76 -28.40
CA GLN A 167 -1.29 -19.65 -29.21
C GLN A 167 -1.51 -21.12 -28.88
N LYS A 168 -2.04 -21.89 -29.85
CA LYS A 168 -2.23 -23.35 -29.73
C LYS A 168 -1.13 -24.17 -30.41
N SER A 169 -0.41 -23.59 -31.36
CA SER A 169 0.62 -24.27 -32.14
C SER A 169 2.02 -24.15 -31.51
N TRP A 170 2.89 -25.13 -31.80
CA TRP A 170 4.31 -25.09 -31.42
C TRP A 170 5.04 -23.88 -32.01
N LEU A 171 4.73 -23.51 -33.25
CA LEU A 171 5.26 -22.32 -33.92
C LEU A 171 4.84 -21.04 -33.19
N GLY A 172 3.57 -20.93 -32.80
CA GLY A 172 3.06 -19.78 -32.03
C GLY A 172 3.76 -19.60 -30.68
N ILE A 173 4.09 -20.71 -30.00
CA ILE A 173 4.86 -20.68 -28.76
C ILE A 173 6.33 -20.28 -29.02
N GLY A 174 6.95 -20.78 -30.09
CA GLY A 174 8.30 -20.36 -30.48
C GLY A 174 8.40 -18.85 -30.76
N VAL A 175 7.44 -18.30 -31.51
CA VAL A 175 7.40 -16.85 -31.81
C VAL A 175 7.15 -16.03 -30.54
N SER A 176 6.21 -16.47 -29.69
CA SER A 176 5.96 -15.77 -28.43
C SER A 176 7.14 -15.84 -27.46
N LEU A 177 7.93 -16.91 -27.49
CA LEU A 177 9.18 -17.00 -26.73
C LEU A 177 10.22 -16.01 -27.25
N ALA A 178 10.36 -15.86 -28.57
CA ALA A 178 11.26 -14.88 -29.17
C ALA A 178 10.87 -13.43 -28.79
N ILE A 179 9.57 -13.10 -28.86
CA ILE A 179 9.05 -11.79 -28.43
C ILE A 179 9.28 -11.58 -26.93
N ALA A 180 8.99 -12.59 -26.11
CA ALA A 180 9.23 -12.52 -24.67
C ALA A 180 10.71 -12.25 -24.39
N LEU A 181 11.62 -12.99 -25.02
CA LEU A 181 13.06 -12.80 -24.85
C LEU A 181 13.49 -11.39 -25.26
N ALA A 182 13.01 -10.88 -26.40
CA ALA A 182 13.31 -9.52 -26.86
C ALA A 182 12.89 -8.45 -25.83
N ILE A 183 11.74 -8.62 -25.18
CA ILE A 183 11.27 -7.73 -24.09
C ILE A 183 12.09 -7.92 -22.81
N LEU A 184 12.53 -9.15 -22.52
CA LEU A 184 13.24 -9.51 -21.28
C LEU A 184 14.72 -9.14 -21.29
N VAL A 185 15.39 -9.15 -22.45
CA VAL A 185 16.82 -8.81 -22.60
C VAL A 185 17.18 -7.45 -21.97
N PRO A 186 16.45 -6.34 -22.24
CA PRO A 186 16.74 -5.05 -21.59
C PRO A 186 16.42 -5.05 -20.09
N LEU A 187 15.54 -5.94 -19.62
CA LEU A 187 15.10 -6.03 -18.23
C LEU A 187 15.76 -7.21 -17.46
N ARG A 188 16.81 -7.82 -18.04
CA ARG A 188 17.49 -9.01 -17.50
C ARG A 188 17.99 -8.84 -16.06
N SER A 189 18.30 -7.62 -15.66
CA SER A 189 18.73 -7.31 -14.29
C SER A 189 17.61 -7.58 -13.27
N SER A 190 16.35 -7.31 -13.60
CA SER A 190 15.22 -7.51 -12.69
C SER A 190 14.83 -8.99 -12.55
N LEU A 191 15.03 -9.79 -13.60
CA LEU A 191 14.68 -11.21 -13.62
C LEU A 191 15.61 -12.09 -12.78
N ARG A 192 16.86 -11.66 -12.56
CA ARG A 192 17.83 -12.46 -11.79
C ARG A 192 17.37 -12.71 -10.36
N ILE A 193 16.62 -11.76 -9.78
CA ILE A 193 16.01 -11.89 -8.44
C ILE A 193 15.00 -13.05 -8.41
N TYR A 194 14.27 -13.23 -9.50
CA TYR A 194 13.23 -14.26 -9.65
C TYR A 194 13.71 -15.53 -10.34
N ALA A 195 15.01 -15.66 -10.64
CA ALA A 195 15.54 -16.83 -11.32
C ALA A 195 15.26 -18.13 -10.55
N GLY A 196 15.22 -18.09 -9.21
CA GLY A 196 14.82 -19.24 -8.39
C GLY A 196 13.36 -19.66 -8.63
N ALA A 197 12.43 -18.70 -8.72
CA ALA A 197 11.03 -18.97 -9.00
C ALA A 197 10.82 -19.51 -10.43
N VAL A 198 11.52 -18.93 -11.42
CA VAL A 198 11.46 -19.40 -12.82
C VAL A 198 11.99 -20.83 -12.94
N LYS A 199 13.11 -21.15 -12.28
CA LYS A 199 13.65 -22.52 -12.24
C LYS A 199 12.68 -23.48 -11.56
N GLY A 200 12.15 -23.11 -10.40
CA GLY A 200 11.17 -23.93 -9.67
C GLY A 200 9.92 -24.21 -10.50
N TYR A 201 9.40 -23.20 -11.19
CA TYR A 201 8.28 -23.38 -12.13
C TYR A 201 8.66 -24.27 -13.30
N GLY A 202 9.84 -24.12 -13.89
CA GLY A 202 10.31 -24.99 -14.98
C GLY A 202 10.39 -26.47 -14.58
N VAL A 203 10.90 -26.77 -13.37
CA VAL A 203 10.90 -28.13 -12.83
C VAL A 203 9.46 -28.62 -12.63
N PHE A 204 8.60 -27.78 -12.05
CA PHE A 204 7.18 -28.11 -11.86
C PHE A 204 6.48 -28.47 -13.19
N VAL A 205 6.69 -27.67 -14.23
CA VAL A 205 6.16 -27.94 -15.58
C VAL A 205 6.66 -29.26 -16.14
N LEU A 206 7.95 -29.55 -16.02
CA LEU A 206 8.53 -30.80 -16.49
C LEU A 206 7.93 -32.00 -15.74
N THR A 207 7.80 -31.90 -14.41
CA THR A 207 7.21 -32.96 -13.59
C THR A 207 5.74 -33.20 -13.93
N LEU A 208 4.95 -32.14 -14.15
CA LEU A 208 3.54 -32.27 -14.55
C LEU A 208 3.39 -32.87 -15.94
N ALA A 209 4.23 -32.47 -16.90
CA ALA A 209 4.22 -33.04 -18.24
C ALA A 209 4.59 -34.54 -18.22
N ALA A 210 5.59 -34.91 -17.40
CA ALA A 210 5.98 -36.30 -17.21
C ALA A 210 4.84 -37.14 -16.60
N VAL A 211 4.19 -36.63 -15.54
CA VAL A 211 3.05 -37.31 -14.90
C VAL A 211 1.86 -37.41 -15.84
N ALA A 212 1.56 -36.36 -16.60
CA ALA A 212 0.46 -36.38 -17.58
C ALA A 212 0.66 -37.40 -18.71
N GLY A 213 1.91 -37.72 -19.04
CA GLY A 213 2.25 -38.76 -20.02
C GLY A 213 2.06 -40.19 -19.52
N ILE A 214 1.91 -40.41 -18.20
CA ILE A 214 1.75 -41.75 -17.63
C ILE A 214 0.27 -42.15 -17.73
N GLY A 215 -0.05 -43.06 -18.65
CA GLY A 215 -1.37 -43.69 -18.71
C GLY A 215 -1.61 -44.60 -17.52
N LEU A 216 -2.77 -44.48 -16.85
CA LEU A 216 -3.13 -45.27 -15.68
C LEU A 216 -3.72 -46.66 -16.01
N ALA A 217 -3.91 -47.00 -17.29
CA ALA A 217 -4.36 -48.33 -17.73
C ALA A 217 -4.18 -48.54 -19.24
N PRO A 218 -3.30 -49.42 -19.74
CA PRO A 218 -2.06 -49.96 -19.13
C PRO A 218 -1.00 -48.86 -18.91
N LEU A 219 0.07 -49.17 -18.15
CA LEU A 219 1.25 -48.29 -17.92
C LEU A 219 2.02 -48.06 -19.23
N GLN A 220 1.48 -47.22 -20.10
CA GLN A 220 2.10 -46.80 -21.34
C GLN A 220 2.32 -45.29 -21.30
N PHE A 221 3.48 -44.87 -21.78
CA PHE A 221 3.82 -43.47 -21.89
C PHE A 221 3.21 -42.90 -23.17
N GLN A 222 2.19 -42.06 -23.01
CA GLN A 222 1.51 -41.40 -24.13
C GLN A 222 2.14 -40.02 -24.34
N TRP A 223 2.72 -39.81 -25.52
CA TRP A 223 3.38 -38.55 -25.85
C TRP A 223 2.39 -37.41 -26.08
N GLU A 224 1.19 -37.70 -26.57
CA GLU A 224 0.18 -36.67 -26.86
C GLU A 224 -0.28 -35.91 -25.61
N PRO A 225 -0.73 -36.56 -24.50
CA PRO A 225 -1.10 -35.85 -23.28
C PRO A 225 0.06 -35.09 -22.64
N ALA A 226 1.28 -35.65 -22.70
CA ALA A 226 2.48 -35.02 -22.18
C ALA A 226 2.82 -33.73 -22.95
N ALA A 227 2.79 -33.79 -24.29
CA ALA A 227 3.04 -32.64 -25.15
C ALA A 227 1.97 -31.55 -24.97
N ASP A 228 0.69 -31.93 -24.91
CA ASP A 228 -0.42 -31.01 -24.68
C ASP A 228 -0.31 -30.27 -23.34
N MET A 229 0.03 -31.00 -22.29
CA MET A 229 0.24 -30.44 -20.96
C MET A 229 1.46 -29.51 -20.96
N LEU A 230 2.55 -29.93 -21.59
CA LEU A 230 3.76 -29.12 -21.72
C LEU A 230 3.49 -27.80 -22.44
N LEU A 231 2.74 -27.81 -23.54
CA LEU A 231 2.38 -26.59 -24.28
C LEU A 231 1.54 -25.62 -23.45
N ARG A 232 0.54 -26.12 -22.71
CA ARG A 232 -0.31 -25.29 -21.84
C ARG A 232 0.52 -24.66 -20.72
N MET A 233 1.40 -25.44 -20.10
CA MET A 233 2.24 -24.96 -19.02
C MET A 233 3.32 -23.99 -19.51
N LEU A 234 3.91 -24.23 -20.68
CA LEU A 234 4.91 -23.34 -21.28
C LEU A 234 4.31 -21.97 -21.64
N ARG A 235 3.05 -21.94 -22.08
CA ARG A 235 2.28 -20.70 -22.30
C ARG A 235 2.11 -19.91 -21.00
N LEU A 236 1.72 -20.57 -19.91
CA LEU A 236 1.61 -19.94 -18.58
C LEU A 236 2.99 -19.45 -18.09
N MET A 237 4.05 -20.22 -18.34
CA MET A 237 5.43 -19.82 -18.04
C MET A 237 5.81 -18.51 -18.74
N LEU A 238 5.50 -18.37 -20.04
CA LEU A 238 5.79 -17.16 -20.81
C LEU A 238 5.07 -15.93 -20.24
N VAL A 239 3.80 -16.09 -19.88
CA VAL A 239 2.97 -15.00 -19.33
C VAL A 239 3.49 -14.57 -17.96
N MET A 240 3.89 -15.54 -17.13
CA MET A 240 4.59 -15.29 -15.88
C MET A 240 5.91 -14.55 -16.13
N LEU A 241 6.70 -15.00 -17.09
CA LEU A 241 8.00 -14.40 -17.41
C LEU A 241 7.87 -12.94 -17.84
N LEU A 242 6.85 -12.62 -18.65
CA LEU A 242 6.49 -11.26 -19.03
C LEU A 242 5.98 -10.42 -17.84
N GLY A 243 5.31 -11.04 -16.85
CA GLY A 243 4.77 -10.36 -15.67
C GLY A 243 5.78 -10.10 -14.55
N LEU A 244 6.86 -10.89 -14.45
CA LEU A 244 7.91 -10.68 -13.45
C LEU A 244 8.58 -9.29 -13.51
N PRO A 245 9.03 -8.78 -14.67
CA PRO A 245 9.57 -7.43 -14.75
C PRO A 245 8.51 -6.36 -14.42
N LEU A 246 7.24 -6.61 -14.74
CA LEU A 246 6.13 -5.70 -14.43
C LEU A 246 6.05 -5.42 -12.93
N LEU A 247 6.20 -6.46 -12.10
CA LEU A 247 6.21 -6.35 -10.64
C LEU A 247 7.31 -5.42 -10.13
N ALA A 248 8.48 -5.47 -10.73
CA ALA A 248 9.59 -4.60 -10.35
C ALA A 248 9.40 -3.14 -10.83
N LEU A 249 8.74 -2.94 -11.97
CA LEU A 249 8.49 -1.62 -12.55
C LEU A 249 7.29 -0.90 -11.91
N LEU A 250 6.37 -1.63 -11.27
CA LEU A 250 5.18 -1.10 -10.60
C LEU A 250 5.28 -1.21 -9.07
N PRO A 251 5.87 -0.22 -8.39
CA PRO A 251 5.77 -0.11 -6.94
C PRO A 251 4.31 0.07 -6.51
N PRO A 252 3.94 -0.36 -5.28
CA PRO A 252 2.55 -0.48 -4.83
C PRO A 252 1.77 0.84 -4.93
N PHE A 253 2.40 1.97 -4.59
CA PHE A 253 1.77 3.28 -4.69
C PHE A 253 1.42 3.68 -6.14
N ARG A 254 2.23 3.27 -7.13
CA ARG A 254 1.92 3.54 -8.54
C ARG A 254 0.78 2.67 -9.05
N LEU A 255 0.71 1.42 -8.57
CA LEU A 255 -0.37 0.50 -8.89
C LEU A 255 -1.71 0.99 -8.33
N GLN A 256 -1.74 1.43 -7.06
CA GLN A 256 -2.90 2.09 -6.46
C GLN A 256 -3.38 3.23 -7.35
N LYS A 257 -2.49 4.15 -7.67
CA LYS A 257 -2.85 5.36 -8.41
C LYS A 257 -3.33 5.04 -9.84
N ALA A 258 -2.78 4.00 -10.45
CA ALA A 258 -3.30 3.44 -11.69
C ALA A 258 -4.74 2.96 -11.50
N ALA A 259 -5.03 2.18 -10.47
CA ALA A 259 -6.38 1.70 -10.15
C ALA A 259 -7.36 2.86 -9.87
N ASP A 260 -6.98 3.86 -9.06
CA ASP A 260 -7.86 4.97 -8.67
C ASP A 260 -8.45 5.72 -9.88
N GLN A 261 -7.62 6.05 -10.88
CA GLN A 261 -8.12 6.75 -12.07
C GLN A 261 -8.57 5.80 -13.21
N LEU A 262 -8.38 4.48 -13.08
CA LEU A 262 -9.12 3.47 -13.88
C LEU A 262 -10.59 3.40 -13.41
N LEU A 263 -10.84 3.63 -12.12
CA LEU A 263 -12.19 3.72 -11.53
C LEU A 263 -12.86 5.10 -11.74
N ALA A 264 -12.08 6.16 -11.98
CA ALA A 264 -12.61 7.51 -12.24
C ALA A 264 -13.60 7.63 -13.42
N PRO A 265 -13.42 6.99 -14.60
CA PRO A 265 -14.42 7.03 -15.66
C PRO A 265 -15.71 6.30 -15.27
N LEU A 266 -15.63 5.27 -14.43
CA LEU A 266 -16.79 4.54 -13.92
C LEU A 266 -17.66 5.43 -12.99
N ALA A 267 -17.07 6.48 -12.42
CA ALA A 267 -17.79 7.55 -11.71
C ALA A 267 -18.81 8.27 -12.60
N LYS A 268 -18.55 8.38 -13.91
CA LYS A 268 -19.46 9.01 -14.86
C LYS A 268 -20.69 8.15 -15.17
N ALA A 269 -20.64 6.86 -14.87
CA ALA A 269 -21.74 5.92 -15.06
C ALA A 269 -22.73 5.88 -13.87
N GLY A 270 -22.75 6.92 -13.03
CA GLY A 270 -23.65 7.03 -11.87
C GLY A 270 -23.18 6.32 -10.60
N LEU A 271 -22.03 5.64 -10.62
CA LEU A 271 -21.44 5.07 -9.41
C LEU A 271 -20.79 6.16 -8.56
N PRO A 272 -20.97 6.15 -7.22
CA PRO A 272 -20.36 7.14 -6.32
C PRO A 272 -18.86 6.86 -6.13
N ALA A 273 -18.07 6.93 -7.20
CA ALA A 273 -16.66 6.55 -7.19
C ALA A 273 -15.86 7.32 -6.15
N ALA A 274 -16.19 8.61 -5.91
CA ALA A 274 -15.54 9.40 -4.87
C ALA A 274 -15.66 8.79 -3.46
N ARG A 275 -16.79 8.13 -3.15
CA ARG A 275 -17.01 7.46 -1.85
C ARG A 275 -16.18 6.18 -1.72
N ILE A 276 -15.79 5.59 -2.84
CA ILE A 276 -15.05 4.32 -2.91
C ILE A 276 -13.54 4.58 -3.02
N THR A 277 -13.14 5.59 -3.80
CA THR A 277 -11.73 5.93 -4.04
C THR A 277 -11.04 6.46 -2.79
N LEU A 278 -11.73 7.24 -1.94
CA LEU A 278 -11.13 7.80 -0.72
C LEU A 278 -10.69 6.70 0.26
N PRO A 279 -11.55 5.76 0.68
CA PRO A 279 -11.13 4.65 1.54
C PRO A 279 -10.02 3.81 0.91
N ILE A 280 -10.12 3.47 -0.38
CA ILE A 280 -9.09 2.69 -1.08
C ILE A 280 -7.74 3.42 -1.03
N SER A 281 -7.73 4.71 -1.38
CA SER A 281 -6.50 5.50 -1.36
C SER A 281 -5.87 5.60 0.02
N LEU A 282 -6.71 5.69 1.05
CA LEU A 282 -6.27 5.73 2.44
C LEU A 282 -5.73 4.38 2.91
N LEU A 283 -6.40 3.27 2.56
CA LEU A 283 -5.97 1.91 2.87
C LEU A 283 -4.57 1.64 2.34
N PHE A 284 -4.29 1.94 1.07
CA PHE A 284 -2.95 1.73 0.49
C PHE A 284 -1.85 2.53 1.19
N ARG A 285 -2.17 3.72 1.71
CA ARG A 285 -1.24 4.52 2.52
C ARG A 285 -1.05 3.93 3.92
N PHE A 286 -2.09 3.34 4.48
CA PHE A 286 -2.03 2.72 5.79
C PHE A 286 -1.34 1.35 5.76
N ILE A 287 -1.35 0.59 4.66
CA ILE A 287 -0.70 -0.73 4.57
C ILE A 287 0.76 -0.71 5.07
N PRO A 288 1.67 0.18 4.59
CA PRO A 288 3.04 0.22 5.08
C PRO A 288 3.14 0.51 6.58
N MET A 289 2.37 1.49 7.06
CA MET A 289 2.39 1.87 8.47
C MET A 289 1.80 0.78 9.37
N LEU A 290 0.73 0.11 8.94
CA LEU A 290 0.14 -1.02 9.65
C LEU A 290 1.12 -2.20 9.74
N ALA A 291 1.90 -2.44 8.69
CA ALA A 291 2.94 -3.47 8.70
C ALA A 291 4.07 -3.13 9.69
N GLU A 292 4.49 -1.86 9.77
CA GLU A 292 5.47 -1.38 10.75
C GLU A 292 4.96 -1.49 12.19
N GLU A 293 3.71 -1.09 12.44
CA GLU A 293 3.07 -1.18 13.76
C GLU A 293 2.93 -2.64 14.19
N TRP A 294 2.53 -3.53 13.27
CA TRP A 294 2.50 -4.98 13.51
C TRP A 294 3.88 -5.52 13.92
N GLN A 295 4.94 -5.13 13.20
CA GLN A 295 6.31 -5.53 13.56
C GLN A 295 6.71 -5.03 14.94
N ARG A 296 6.35 -3.79 15.31
CA ARG A 296 6.59 -3.24 16.65
C ARG A 296 5.90 -4.08 17.73
N TYR A 297 4.63 -4.41 17.56
CA TYR A 297 3.89 -5.24 18.52
C TYR A 297 4.45 -6.67 18.61
N ALA A 298 4.85 -7.25 17.47
CA ALA A 298 5.51 -8.55 17.45
C ALA A 298 6.84 -8.52 18.23
N MET A 299 7.64 -7.46 18.08
CA MET A 299 8.88 -7.28 18.85
C MET A 299 8.63 -7.07 20.34
N ILE A 300 7.63 -6.27 20.73
CA ILE A 300 7.27 -6.05 22.14
C ILE A 300 6.85 -7.37 22.82
N GLY A 301 6.03 -8.17 22.16
CA GLY A 301 5.64 -9.46 22.72
C GLY A 301 6.81 -10.46 22.79
N ALA A 302 7.77 -10.38 21.85
CA ALA A 302 8.97 -11.21 21.88
C ALA A 302 9.88 -10.82 23.05
N ALA A 303 10.11 -9.52 23.26
CA ALA A 303 10.89 -8.98 24.39
C ALA A 303 10.27 -9.33 25.76
N ARG A 304 8.94 -9.46 25.82
CA ARG A 304 8.20 -9.89 27.02
C ARG A 304 8.20 -11.41 27.23
N GLY A 305 9.00 -12.17 26.48
CA GLY A 305 9.11 -13.63 26.59
C GLY A 305 7.85 -14.39 26.15
N LYS A 306 6.89 -13.74 25.47
CA LYS A 306 5.63 -14.37 25.05
C LYS A 306 5.77 -15.18 23.75
N PHE A 307 6.87 -15.03 23.01
CA PHE A 307 7.15 -15.75 21.77
C PHE A 307 8.52 -16.45 21.84
N ALA A 308 8.54 -17.77 21.69
CA ALA A 308 9.77 -18.58 21.71
C ALA A 308 10.49 -18.66 20.34
N SER A 309 10.20 -17.75 19.41
CA SER A 309 10.73 -17.83 18.04
C SER A 309 11.61 -16.64 17.67
N ARG A 310 12.48 -16.88 16.68
CA ARG A 310 13.40 -15.92 16.03
C ARG A 310 12.69 -14.57 15.77
N PRO A 311 13.38 -13.42 15.84
CA PRO A 311 12.77 -12.11 15.58
C PRO A 311 11.95 -12.13 14.29
N GLY A 312 10.65 -11.81 14.38
CA GLY A 312 9.75 -11.68 13.23
C GLY A 312 8.86 -12.87 12.89
N ARG A 313 8.95 -14.02 13.57
CA ARG A 313 7.97 -15.11 13.42
C ARG A 313 7.14 -15.30 14.69
N VAL A 314 5.84 -15.00 14.59
CA VAL A 314 4.87 -15.27 15.66
C VAL A 314 4.26 -16.65 15.41
N PRO A 315 4.35 -17.60 16.36
CA PRO A 315 3.65 -18.88 16.25
C PRO A 315 2.13 -18.67 16.11
N PRO A 316 1.42 -19.47 15.30
CA PRO A 316 -0.01 -19.31 15.10
C PRO A 316 -0.82 -19.36 16.41
N SER A 317 -0.38 -20.19 17.37
CA SER A 317 -0.99 -20.28 18.71
C SER A 317 -0.90 -19.00 19.55
N MET A 318 0.05 -18.13 19.24
CA MET A 318 0.32 -16.89 19.99
C MET A 318 -0.14 -15.63 19.22
N LEU A 319 -0.68 -15.81 18.01
CA LEU A 319 -1.13 -14.71 17.14
C LEU A 319 -2.21 -13.87 17.80
N TYR A 320 -3.19 -14.52 18.46
CA TYR A 320 -4.26 -13.85 19.18
C TYR A 320 -3.74 -12.83 20.21
N ARG A 321 -2.71 -13.18 20.98
CA ARG A 321 -2.13 -12.32 22.03
C ARG A 321 -1.46 -11.06 21.47
N ALA A 322 -0.93 -11.14 20.25
CA ALA A 322 -0.37 -9.99 19.53
C ALA A 322 -1.45 -9.18 18.79
N ALA A 323 -2.44 -9.88 18.25
CA ALA A 323 -3.49 -9.29 17.42
C ALA A 323 -4.43 -8.38 18.23
N VAL A 324 -4.82 -8.74 19.45
CA VAL A 324 -5.72 -7.92 20.28
C VAL A 324 -5.18 -6.50 20.54
N PRO A 325 -3.96 -6.30 21.08
CA PRO A 325 -3.44 -4.96 21.32
C PRO A 325 -3.16 -4.19 20.02
N TYR A 326 -2.75 -4.88 18.96
CA TYR A 326 -2.61 -4.28 17.63
C TYR A 326 -3.96 -3.81 17.08
N MET A 327 -5.02 -4.60 17.20
CA MET A 327 -6.36 -4.25 16.75
C MET A 327 -6.87 -2.99 17.48
N LEU A 328 -6.67 -2.91 18.80
CA LEU A 328 -7.03 -1.72 19.58
C LEU A 328 -6.25 -0.48 19.11
N SER A 329 -4.97 -0.64 18.77
CA SER A 329 -4.17 0.43 18.17
C SER A 329 -4.71 0.86 16.80
N VAL A 330 -5.11 -0.09 15.95
CA VAL A 330 -5.68 0.19 14.62
C VAL A 330 -7.04 0.89 14.72
N LEU A 331 -7.87 0.52 15.68
CA LEU A 331 -9.15 1.22 15.95
C LEU A 331 -8.90 2.68 16.32
N ARG A 332 -8.03 2.93 17.31
CA ARG A 332 -7.65 4.30 17.71
C ARG A 332 -7.05 5.09 16.56
N LEU A 333 -6.28 4.44 15.70
CA LEU A 333 -5.75 5.08 14.50
C LEU A 333 -6.88 5.47 13.52
N GLY A 334 -7.90 4.62 13.38
CA GLY A 334 -9.10 4.92 12.60
C GLY A 334 -9.84 6.14 13.13
N ASP A 335 -10.05 6.21 14.44
CA ASP A 335 -10.73 7.34 15.09
C ASP A 335 -9.96 8.65 14.85
N ARG A 336 -8.64 8.63 15.08
CA ARG A 336 -7.77 9.79 14.80
C ARG A 336 -7.76 10.20 13.33
N ALA A 337 -7.84 9.23 12.42
CA ALA A 337 -7.90 9.50 10.99
C ALA A 337 -9.25 10.12 10.61
N ALA A 338 -10.35 9.70 11.22
CA ALA A 338 -11.67 10.27 11.02
C ALA A 338 -11.72 11.73 11.50
N ASP A 339 -11.28 12.00 12.73
CA ASP A 339 -11.21 13.35 13.30
C ASP A 339 -10.38 14.29 12.40
N ALA A 340 -9.22 13.82 11.92
CA ALA A 340 -8.35 14.59 11.05
C ALA A 340 -8.93 14.83 9.64
N LEU A 341 -9.77 13.91 9.14
CA LEU A 341 -10.47 14.08 7.86
C LEU A 341 -11.61 15.10 8.01
N GLU A 342 -12.36 15.03 9.10
CA GLU A 342 -13.44 15.97 9.41
C GLU A 342 -12.90 17.39 9.62
N ALA A 343 -11.82 17.55 10.38
CA ALA A 343 -11.14 18.85 10.55
C ALA A 343 -10.62 19.44 9.22
N LYS A 344 -10.33 18.60 8.22
CA LYS A 344 -9.96 19.01 6.86
C LYS A 344 -11.16 19.35 5.97
N GLY A 345 -12.39 19.20 6.46
CA GLY A 345 -13.62 19.41 5.70
C GLY A 345 -13.99 18.25 4.77
N PHE A 346 -13.42 17.06 4.95
CA PHE A 346 -13.94 15.88 4.24
C PHE A 346 -15.34 15.53 4.81
N GLY A 347 -16.35 15.49 3.95
CA GLY A 347 -17.74 15.20 4.34
C GLY A 347 -18.66 16.44 4.37
N ALA A 348 -18.09 17.65 4.44
CA ALA A 348 -18.83 18.90 4.39
C ALA A 348 -19.14 19.32 2.93
N GLY A 349 -20.21 18.77 2.35
CA GLY A 349 -20.79 19.20 1.07
C GLY A 349 -19.95 18.95 -0.20
N ASP A 350 -20.42 19.47 -1.34
CA ASP A 350 -19.84 19.30 -2.69
C ASP A 350 -18.51 20.06 -2.92
N GLY A 351 -17.87 20.53 -1.85
CA GLY A 351 -16.63 21.28 -1.84
C GLY A 351 -15.44 20.51 -2.42
N ILE A 352 -15.26 20.64 -3.74
CA ILE A 352 -14.03 20.51 -4.51
C ILE A 352 -13.18 19.27 -4.15
N LYS A 353 -13.59 18.12 -4.69
CA LYS A 353 -12.77 16.92 -4.84
C LYS A 353 -11.63 17.16 -5.83
N ARG A 354 -10.62 17.96 -5.47
CA ARG A 354 -9.42 18.14 -6.27
C ARG A 354 -8.54 16.91 -6.10
N SER A 355 -8.61 16.01 -7.09
CA SER A 355 -7.58 14.99 -7.29
C SER A 355 -6.24 15.70 -7.46
N ALA A 356 -5.40 15.67 -6.42
CA ALA A 356 -4.13 16.40 -6.38
C ALA A 356 -3.11 15.87 -7.40
N PHE A 357 -3.37 14.71 -8.03
CA PHE A 357 -2.37 14.05 -8.85
C PHE A 357 -2.99 13.24 -10.00
N LYS A 358 -3.11 13.89 -11.16
CA LYS A 358 -3.49 13.23 -12.43
C LYS A 358 -2.26 12.61 -13.08
N LEU A 359 -2.36 11.37 -13.55
CA LEU A 359 -1.39 10.81 -14.49
C LEU A 359 -1.73 11.43 -15.83
N ARG A 360 -0.70 11.89 -16.55
CA ARG A 360 -0.86 12.44 -17.89
C ARG A 360 -0.20 11.46 -18.83
N LEU A 361 -1.02 10.88 -19.71
CA LEU A 361 -0.55 10.03 -20.78
C LEU A 361 0.46 10.82 -21.62
N SER A 362 1.66 10.30 -21.70
CA SER A 362 2.76 10.82 -22.50
C SER A 362 2.79 10.14 -23.87
N MET A 363 3.50 10.74 -24.83
CA MET A 363 3.72 10.13 -26.16
C MET A 363 4.42 8.76 -26.09
N ARG A 364 5.26 8.55 -25.06
CA ARG A 364 5.90 7.25 -24.80
C ARG A 364 4.89 6.17 -24.41
N ASP A 365 3.79 6.57 -23.75
CA ASP A 365 2.73 5.65 -23.33
C ASP A 365 1.88 5.24 -24.53
N ALA A 366 1.60 6.18 -25.43
CA ALA A 366 0.95 5.89 -26.70
C ALA A 366 1.79 4.93 -27.57
N LEU A 367 3.12 5.14 -27.63
CA LEU A 367 4.02 4.23 -28.34
C LEU A 367 4.04 2.83 -27.71
N ALA A 368 4.07 2.73 -26.37
CA ALA A 368 4.03 1.45 -25.67
C ALA A 368 2.71 0.68 -25.92
N LEU A 369 1.58 1.40 -25.94
CA LEU A 369 0.28 0.82 -26.30
C LEU A 369 0.23 0.37 -27.75
N ALA A 370 0.72 1.19 -28.68
CA ALA A 370 0.77 0.86 -30.10
C ALA A 370 1.64 -0.39 -30.35
N ALA A 371 2.83 -0.46 -29.74
CA ALA A 371 3.69 -1.64 -29.81
C ALA A 371 2.99 -2.89 -29.25
N GLY A 372 2.32 -2.77 -28.10
CA GLY A 372 1.53 -3.86 -27.52
C GLY A 372 0.40 -4.33 -28.45
N ALA A 373 -0.29 -3.40 -29.11
CA ALA A 373 -1.36 -3.70 -30.05
C ALA A 373 -0.85 -4.40 -31.32
N VAL A 374 0.28 -3.96 -31.87
CA VAL A 374 0.92 -4.59 -33.04
C VAL A 374 1.36 -6.01 -32.70
N LEU A 375 2.02 -6.21 -31.55
CA LEU A 375 2.43 -7.55 -31.09
C LEU A 375 1.23 -8.47 -30.87
N TRP A 376 0.17 -7.96 -30.25
CA TRP A 376 -1.07 -8.72 -30.06
C TRP A 376 -1.71 -9.11 -31.40
N GLY A 377 -1.79 -8.18 -32.34
CA GLY A 377 -2.33 -8.43 -33.68
C GLY A 377 -1.52 -9.48 -34.45
N GLY A 378 -0.19 -9.36 -34.44
CA GLY A 378 0.72 -10.31 -35.08
C GLY A 378 0.62 -11.72 -34.47
N LEU A 379 0.60 -11.82 -33.14
CA LEU A 379 0.39 -13.09 -32.45
C LEU A 379 -0.98 -13.69 -32.78
N ARG A 380 -2.05 -12.88 -32.77
CA ARG A 380 -3.39 -13.36 -33.11
C ARG A 380 -3.49 -13.86 -34.55
N PHE A 381 -2.80 -13.22 -35.49
CA PHE A 381 -2.73 -13.66 -36.87
C PHE A 381 -2.05 -15.04 -36.98
N ILE A 382 -0.91 -15.23 -36.31
CA ILE A 382 -0.20 -16.51 -36.25
C ILE A 382 -1.03 -17.60 -35.57
N ALA A 383 -1.83 -17.25 -34.55
CA ALA A 383 -2.72 -18.22 -33.91
C ALA A 383 -3.88 -18.69 -34.80
N ARG A 384 -4.14 -17.99 -35.92
CA ARG A 384 -5.23 -18.26 -36.85
C ARG A 384 -4.76 -19.03 -38.09
N ILE A 385 -3.46 -18.99 -38.38
CA ILE A 385 -2.77 -19.85 -39.35
C ILE A 385 -2.50 -21.20 -38.66
#